data_AF-A0A8S2Y7E2-F1
#
_entry.id   AF-A0A8S2Y7E2-F1
#
_cell.length_a   1.000
_cell.length_b   1.000
_cell.length_c   1.000
_cell.angle_alpha   90.00
_cell.angle_beta   90.00
_cell.angle_gamma   90.00
#
_symmetry.space_group_name_H-M   'P 1'
#
loop_
_entity.id
_entity.type
_entity.pdbx_description
1 polymer ?
#
loop_
_entity_poly.entity_id
_entity_poly.type
_entity_poly.pdbx_seq_one_letter_code
_entity_poly.pdbx_strand_id
1 'polypeptide(L)'
;PDNDKELEQEFHLNNENIAQRISFDELRKRNITSEQLLAWRAPIDVAEKYEMNNDSSDIFYQCKSPWFGPLCQYKFGHDAS
;
A
#
# COMPACT_ATOMS: atom_id res chain seq x y z
N PRO A 1 25.90 5.72 17.43
CA PRO A 1 26.32 4.77 16.38
C PRO A 1 25.29 3.64 16.28
N ASP A 2 24.75 3.44 15.07
CA ASP A 2 23.87 2.33 14.68
C ASP A 2 22.45 2.30 15.29
N ASN A 3 21.60 3.28 14.94
CA ASN A 3 20.14 3.10 15.09
C ASN A 3 19.33 3.47 13.84
N ASP A 4 19.96 4.13 12.85
CA ASP A 4 19.32 4.52 11.60
C ASP A 4 19.30 3.38 10.56
N LYS A 5 20.26 2.46 10.66
CA LYS A 5 20.37 1.31 9.74
C LYS A 5 19.37 0.18 10.04
N GLU A 6 18.91 0.06 11.29
CA GLU A 6 17.90 -0.93 11.67
C GLU A 6 16.52 -0.54 11.10
N LEU A 7 16.24 0.77 11.00
CA LEU A 7 15.03 1.30 10.37
C LEU A 7 15.05 1.13 8.84
N GLU A 8 16.20 1.30 8.19
CA GLU A 8 16.36 1.07 6.75
C GLU A 8 16.33 -0.42 6.37
N GLN A 9 16.69 -1.32 7.29
CA GLN A 9 16.66 -2.76 7.07
C GLN A 9 15.26 -3.37 7.25
N GLU A 10 14.41 -2.79 8.11
CA GLU A 10 12.97 -3.07 8.08
C GLU A 10 12.27 -2.48 6.84
N PHE A 11 12.88 -1.53 6.12
CA PHE A 11 12.32 -0.94 4.89
C PHE A 11 12.48 -1.82 3.64
N HIS A 12 13.17 -2.96 3.74
CA HIS A 12 12.99 -4.08 2.82
C HIS A 12 11.79 -4.95 3.22
N LEU A 13 10.70 -4.32 3.68
CA LEU A 13 9.39 -4.96 3.91
C LEU A 13 8.95 -5.69 2.64
N ASN A 14 9.35 -6.96 2.58
CA ASN A 14 8.70 -8.08 1.94
C ASN A 14 8.05 -7.71 0.60
N ASN A 15 8.87 -7.49 -0.42
CA ASN A 15 8.41 -7.38 -1.81
C ASN A 15 7.52 -8.60 -2.19
N GLU A 16 7.71 -9.73 -1.53
CA GLU A 16 6.87 -10.93 -1.60
C GLU A 16 5.38 -10.68 -1.26
N ASN A 17 5.09 -9.74 -0.37
CA ASN A 17 3.74 -9.37 0.07
C ASN A 17 3.05 -8.38 -0.89
N ILE A 18 3.80 -7.75 -1.78
CA ILE A 18 3.28 -6.81 -2.77
C ILE A 18 2.98 -7.58 -4.06
N ALA A 19 1.76 -7.46 -4.57
CA ALA A 19 1.40 -7.96 -5.89
C ALA A 19 1.89 -7.02 -6.98
N GLN A 20 1.67 -5.72 -6.78
CA GLN A 20 2.03 -4.70 -7.75
C GLN A 20 2.26 -3.33 -7.10
N ARG A 21 3.19 -2.55 -7.67
CA ARG A 21 3.35 -1.12 -7.40
C ARG A 21 2.82 -0.34 -8.59
N ILE A 22 1.90 0.59 -8.33
CA ILE A 22 1.17 1.32 -9.38
C ILE A 22 1.12 2.79 -8.99
N SER A 23 1.45 3.71 -9.89
CA SER A 23 1.28 5.14 -9.60
C SER A 23 -0.18 5.55 -9.65
N PHE A 24 -0.53 6.63 -8.94
CA PHE A 24 -1.88 7.20 -8.98
C PHE A 24 -2.28 7.61 -10.41
N ASP A 25 -1.32 8.11 -11.20
CA ASP A 25 -1.54 8.41 -12.61
C ASP A 25 -2.00 7.19 -13.42
N GLU A 26 -1.31 6.06 -13.22
CA GLU A 26 -1.60 4.83 -13.94
C GLU A 26 -2.93 4.22 -13.49
N LEU A 27 -3.27 4.33 -12.20
CA LEU A 27 -4.60 3.97 -11.70
C LEU A 27 -5.69 4.81 -12.38
N ARG A 28 -5.49 6.14 -12.50
CA ARG A 28 -6.45 7.03 -13.16
C ARG A 28 -6.60 6.73 -14.65
N LYS A 29 -5.49 6.46 -15.35
CA LYS A 29 -5.50 6.03 -16.77
C LYS A 29 -6.29 4.74 -16.98
N ARG A 30 -6.32 3.87 -15.97
CA ARG A 30 -7.11 2.62 -15.96
C ARG A 30 -8.55 2.80 -15.45
N ASN A 31 -8.98 4.04 -15.17
CA ASN A 31 -10.27 4.37 -14.58
C ASN A 31 -10.54 3.63 -13.25
N ILE A 32 -9.50 3.44 -12.44
CA ILE A 32 -9.65 2.88 -11.09
C ILE A 32 -10.19 3.97 -10.16
N THR A 33 -11.12 3.63 -9.27
CA THR A 33 -11.70 4.58 -8.31
C THR A 33 -11.13 4.40 -6.90
N SER A 34 -11.29 5.39 -6.02
CA SER A 34 -10.89 5.29 -4.62
C SER A 34 -11.61 4.15 -3.90
N GLU A 35 -12.88 3.87 -4.22
CA GLU A 35 -13.64 2.75 -3.67
C GLU A 35 -13.07 1.40 -4.11
N GLN A 36 -12.54 1.29 -5.33
CA GLN A 36 -11.85 0.08 -5.77
C GLN A 36 -10.53 -0.15 -5.01
N LEU A 37 -9.80 0.92 -4.65
CA LEU A 37 -8.64 0.80 -3.78
C LEU A 37 -9.02 0.28 -2.39
N LEU A 38 -10.12 0.78 -1.81
CA LEU A 38 -10.65 0.27 -0.54
C LEU A 38 -11.04 -1.21 -0.64
N ALA A 39 -11.64 -1.65 -1.74
CA ALA A 39 -11.94 -3.06 -2.00
C ALA A 39 -10.65 -3.91 -2.06
N TRP A 40 -9.54 -3.32 -2.50
CA TRP A 40 -8.20 -3.94 -2.47
C TRP A 40 -7.46 -3.77 -1.13
N ARG A 41 -8.19 -3.45 -0.05
CA ARG A 41 -7.64 -3.31 1.30
C ARG A 41 -6.63 -2.18 1.43
N ALA A 42 -6.72 -1.16 0.58
CA ALA A 42 -5.97 0.08 0.79
C ALA A 42 -6.37 0.72 2.13
N PRO A 43 -5.45 1.37 2.84
CA PRO A 43 -5.80 2.27 3.94
C PRO A 43 -6.76 3.36 3.47
N ILE A 44 -7.66 3.79 4.36
CA ILE A 44 -8.61 4.87 4.06
C ILE A 44 -7.84 6.14 3.66
N ASP A 45 -6.78 6.50 4.38
CA ASP A 45 -5.96 7.67 4.07
C ASP A 45 -5.37 7.61 2.64
N VAL A 46 -5.01 6.42 2.15
CA VAL A 46 -4.47 6.24 0.79
C VAL A 46 -5.57 6.43 -0.26
N ALA A 47 -6.76 5.90 0.00
CA ALA A 47 -7.92 6.04 -0.89
C ALA A 47 -8.40 7.50 -0.95
N GLU A 48 -8.51 8.17 0.20
CA GLU A 48 -8.85 9.60 0.28
C GLU A 48 -7.79 10.45 -0.41
N LYS A 49 -6.50 10.16 -0.18
CA LYS A 49 -5.40 10.84 -0.88
C LYS A 49 -5.53 10.67 -2.39
N TYR A 50 -5.85 9.46 -2.87
CA TYR A 50 -6.03 9.18 -4.29
C TYR A 50 -7.19 9.97 -4.90
N GLU A 51 -8.28 10.14 -4.15
CA GLU A 51 -9.45 10.90 -4.58
C GLU A 51 -9.22 12.42 -4.56
N MET A 52 -8.54 12.93 -3.54
CA MET A 52 -8.33 14.36 -3.32
C MET A 52 -7.14 14.93 -4.11
N ASN A 53 -6.08 14.14 -4.33
CA ASN A 53 -4.86 14.63 -4.98
C ASN A 53 -4.84 14.41 -6.48
N ASN A 54 -4.50 15.48 -7.19
CA ASN A 54 -4.13 15.41 -8.60
C ASN A 54 -2.64 15.07 -8.80
N ASP A 55 -1.85 14.99 -7.72
CA ASP A 55 -0.45 14.58 -7.80
C ASP A 55 -0.35 13.14 -8.33
N SER A 56 0.38 13.01 -9.43
CA SER A 56 0.50 11.79 -10.24
C SER A 56 1.63 10.87 -9.78
N SER A 57 2.53 11.39 -8.95
CA SER A 57 3.77 10.73 -8.53
C SER A 57 3.61 9.76 -7.36
N ASP A 58 2.50 9.83 -6.62
CA ASP A 58 2.22 8.92 -5.52
C ASP A 58 2.08 7.47 -5.99
N ILE A 59 2.55 6.53 -5.17
CA ILE A 59 2.55 5.10 -5.45
C ILE A 59 1.55 4.39 -4.55
N PHE A 60 0.66 3.64 -5.17
CA PHE A 60 -0.17 2.63 -4.55
C PHE A 60 0.53 1.27 -4.54
N TYR A 61 0.45 0.58 -3.40
CA TYR A 61 0.95 -0.77 -3.22
C TYR A 61 -0.24 -1.74 -3.16
N GLN A 62 -0.43 -2.51 -4.22
CA GLN A 62 -1.45 -3.55 -4.25
C GLN A 62 -0.95 -4.76 -3.45
N CYS A 63 -1.47 -4.92 -2.24
CA CYS A 63 -1.05 -5.97 -1.33
C CYS A 63 -1.66 -7.32 -1.70
N LYS A 64 -0.88 -8.40 -1.56
CA LYS A 64 -1.42 -9.77 -1.59
C LYS A 64 -2.13 -10.04 -0.28
N SER A 65 -3.29 -10.68 -0.31
CA SER A 65 -3.93 -11.19 0.90
C SER A 65 -2.97 -12.11 1.68
N PRO A 66 -2.91 -12.06 3.02
CA PRO A 66 -3.74 -11.29 3.95
C PRO A 66 -3.16 -9.91 4.33
N TRP A 67 -2.24 -9.37 3.53
CA TRP A 67 -1.51 -8.16 3.84
C TRP A 67 -2.29 -6.89 3.48
N PHE A 68 -2.09 -5.86 4.28
CA PHE A 68 -2.72 -4.53 4.15
C PHE A 68 -1.82 -3.45 4.74
N GLY A 69 -2.21 -2.19 4.57
CA GLY A 69 -1.41 -1.03 4.97
C GLY A 69 -0.83 -0.28 3.78
N PRO A 70 -0.28 0.93 4.00
CA PRO A 70 0.26 1.76 2.92
C PRO A 70 1.44 1.12 2.18
N LEU A 71 2.15 0.19 2.85
CA LEU A 71 3.28 -0.56 2.31
C LEU A 71 3.08 -2.09 2.46
N CYS A 72 1.85 -2.56 2.63
CA CYS A 72 1.55 -3.98 2.88
C CYS A 72 2.25 -4.55 4.13
N GLN A 73 2.52 -3.70 5.13
CA GLN A 73 3.32 -4.08 6.30
C GLN A 73 2.52 -4.79 7.40
N TYR A 74 1.19 -4.78 7.31
CA TYR A 74 0.32 -5.43 8.28
C TYR A 74 -0.33 -6.66 7.65
N LYS A 75 -0.64 -7.67 8.45
CA LYS A 75 -1.41 -8.86 8.03
C LYS A 75 -2.52 -9.11 9.03
N PHE A 76 -3.65 -9.62 8.57
CA PHE A 76 -4.65 -10.15 9.48
C PHE A 76 -4.08 -11.42 10.14
N GLY A 77 -3.73 -11.33 11.42
CA GLY A 77 -3.30 -12.49 12.20
C GLY A 77 -4.50 -13.37 12.53
N HIS A 78 -4.42 -14.66 12.22
CA HIS A 78 -5.31 -15.65 12.82
C HIS A 78 -4.78 -15.98 14.23
N ASP A 79 -4.98 -15.08 15.18
CA ASP A 79 -4.86 -15.37 16.61
C ASP A 79 -6.26 -15.35 17.23
N ALA A 80 -7.03 -16.37 16.86
CA ALA A 80 -8.17 -16.86 17.62
C ALA A 80 -8.21 -18.39 17.46
N SER A 81 -7.35 -19.07 18.21
CA SER A 81 -7.51 -20.49 18.56
C SER A 81 -7.67 -20.60 20.06
#